data_AF-A0AAD7GAE6-F1
#
_entry.id   AF-A0AAD7GAE6-F1
#
_cell.length_a   1.000
_cell.length_b   1.000
_cell.length_c   1.000
_cell.angle_alpha   90.00
_cell.angle_beta   90.00
_cell.angle_gamma   90.00
#
_symmetry.space_group_name_H-M   'P 1'
#
loop_
_entity.id
_entity.type
_entity.pdbx_description
1 polymer ?
#
loop_
_entity_poly.entity_id
_entity_poly.type
_entity_poly.pdbx_seq_one_letter_code
_entity_poly.pdbx_strand_id
1 'polypeptide(L)'
;MAPRYRWRDPPGRRTITAIVKKLLPQWKNGLYPDQHNLVTRVLDGESILCCMLTGGGKSAIFSIPILTLCEVAHNPRLYPDLPTRPLPQGIVVTPTKGLSANIV
;
A
#
# COMPACT_ATOMS: atom_id res chain seq x y z
N MET A 1 -9.28 19.49 -8.23
CA MET A 1 -10.24 19.23 -7.13
C MET A 1 -9.57 18.33 -6.11
N ALA A 2 -9.80 18.54 -4.82
CA ALA A 2 -9.35 17.60 -3.80
C ALA A 2 -10.16 16.30 -3.94
N PRO A 3 -9.54 15.12 -3.75
CA PRO A 3 -10.24 13.84 -3.81
C PRO A 3 -11.33 13.78 -2.74
N ARG A 4 -12.49 13.20 -3.08
CA ARG A 4 -13.65 13.08 -2.19
C ARG A 4 -13.38 12.24 -0.95
N TYR A 5 -12.53 11.23 -1.07
CA TYR A 5 -12.23 10.28 0.01
C TYR A 5 -10.74 10.31 0.38
N ARG A 6 -10.42 9.89 1.60
CA ARG A 6 -9.06 9.53 2.04
C ARG A 6 -8.88 8.01 1.99
N TRP A 7 -7.62 7.57 1.98
CA TRP A 7 -7.30 6.15 2.01
C TRP A 7 -7.68 5.49 3.34
N ARG A 8 -7.65 6.24 4.44
CA ARG A 8 -8.13 5.78 5.76
C ARG A 8 -9.64 5.61 5.87
N ASP A 9 -10.42 6.24 5.00
CA ASP A 9 -11.88 6.13 5.03
C ASP A 9 -12.34 4.72 4.61
N PRO A 10 -13.55 4.28 5.01
CA PRO A 10 -14.06 2.96 4.63
C PRO A 10 -14.00 2.63 3.12
N PRO A 11 -14.27 3.56 2.18
CA PRO A 11 -14.04 3.32 0.75
C PRO A 11 -12.57 3.03 0.42
N GLY A 12 -11.63 3.84 0.92
CA GLY A 12 -10.19 3.64 0.71
C GLY A 12 -9.71 2.30 1.25
N ARG A 13 -10.15 1.93 2.46
CA ARG A 13 -9.81 0.65 3.09
C ARG A 13 -10.28 -0.55 2.27
N ARG A 14 -11.53 -0.50 1.78
CA ARG A 14 -12.11 -1.55 0.92
C ARG A 14 -11.38 -1.64 -0.41
N THR A 15 -11.03 -0.51 -1.01
CA THR A 15 -10.25 -0.45 -2.25
C THR A 15 -8.90 -1.13 -2.09
N ILE A 16 -8.15 -0.83 -1.02
CA ILE A 16 -6.86 -1.47 -0.73
C ILE A 16 -7.04 -2.99 -0.60
N THR A 17 -8.03 -3.46 0.17
CA THR A 17 -8.30 -4.89 0.33
C THR A 17 -8.64 -5.57 -1.01
N ALA A 18 -9.45 -4.93 -1.85
CA ALA A 18 -9.81 -5.45 -3.17
C ALA A 18 -8.59 -5.54 -4.09
N ILE A 19 -7.74 -4.51 -4.11
CA ILE A 19 -6.51 -4.48 -4.90
C ILE A 19 -5.53 -5.55 -4.43
N VAL A 20 -5.30 -5.67 -3.12
CA VAL A 20 -4.43 -6.72 -2.55
C VAL A 20 -4.93 -8.10 -2.95
N LYS A 21 -6.24 -8.37 -2.84
CA LYS A 21 -6.81 -9.66 -3.25
C LYS A 21 -6.66 -9.92 -4.76
N LYS A 22 -6.77 -8.89 -5.60
CA LYS A 22 -6.61 -8.97 -7.05
C LYS A 22 -5.16 -9.25 -7.45
N LEU A 23 -4.21 -8.50 -6.90
CA LEU A 23 -2.81 -8.53 -7.31
C LEU A 23 -1.99 -9.61 -6.61
N LEU A 24 -2.40 -9.99 -5.39
CA LEU A 24 -1.68 -10.94 -4.54
C LEU A 24 -2.66 -12.05 -4.07
N PRO A 25 -3.22 -12.86 -4.99
CA PRO A 25 -4.19 -13.89 -4.66
C PRO A 25 -3.65 -14.97 -3.69
N GLN A 26 -2.32 -15.12 -3.61
CA GLN A 26 -1.65 -15.99 -2.65
C GLN A 26 -1.75 -15.50 -1.19
N TRP A 27 -2.05 -14.22 -0.96
CA TRP A 27 -2.31 -13.68 0.38
C TRP A 27 -3.77 -13.93 0.78
N LYS A 28 -4.08 -15.17 1.18
CA LYS A 28 -5.45 -15.62 1.49
C LYS A 28 -6.21 -14.71 2.47
N ASN A 29 -5.51 -14.21 3.48
CA ASN A 29 -6.07 -13.33 4.52
C ASN A 29 -5.86 -11.84 4.22
N GLY A 30 -5.22 -11.50 3.10
CA GLY A 30 -4.82 -10.14 2.77
C GLY A 30 -3.81 -9.56 3.78
N LEU A 31 -3.97 -8.27 4.09
CA LEU A 31 -3.14 -7.57 5.07
C LEU A 31 -3.56 -7.87 6.50
N TYR A 32 -2.58 -7.94 7.40
CA TYR A 32 -2.86 -7.88 8.83
C TYR A 32 -3.47 -6.52 9.21
N PRO A 33 -4.29 -6.45 10.28
CA PRO A 33 -4.96 -5.20 10.68
C PRO A 33 -4.00 -4.01 10.86
N ASP A 34 -2.86 -4.24 11.50
CA ASP A 34 -1.85 -3.19 11.73
C ASP A 34 -1.18 -2.74 10.43
N GLN A 35 -0.87 -3.68 9.53
CA GLN A 35 -0.32 -3.35 8.21
C GLN A 35 -1.33 -2.51 7.42
N HIS A 36 -2.60 -2.90 7.43
CA HIS A 36 -3.67 -2.18 6.74
C HIS A 36 -3.78 -0.73 7.24
N ASN A 37 -3.77 -0.56 8.57
CA ASN A 37 -3.77 0.77 9.18
C ASN A 37 -2.55 1.62 8.73
N LEU A 38 -1.34 1.05 8.77
CA LEU A 38 -0.13 1.76 8.37
C LEU A 38 -0.11 2.10 6.87
N VAL A 39 -0.52 1.17 6.00
CA VAL A 39 -0.62 1.37 4.55
C VAL A 39 -1.55 2.53 4.23
N THR A 40 -2.71 2.62 4.88
CA THR A 40 -3.67 3.72 4.64
C THR A 40 -3.08 5.08 5.00
N ARG A 41 -2.27 5.15 6.08
CA ARG A 41 -1.59 6.38 6.52
C ARG A 41 -0.49 6.79 5.53
N VAL A 42 0.32 5.84 5.04
CA VAL A 42 1.34 6.12 3.99
C VAL A 42 0.68 6.64 2.73
N LEU A 43 -0.44 6.03 2.30
CA LEU A 43 -1.18 6.45 1.12
C LEU A 43 -1.81 7.85 1.26
N ASP A 44 -2.21 8.23 2.48
CA ASP A 44 -2.63 9.60 2.81
C ASP A 44 -1.46 10.59 2.95
N GLY A 45 -0.23 10.15 2.69
CA GLY A 45 0.97 10.99 2.67
C GLY A 45 1.65 11.19 4.02
N GLU A 46 1.30 10.42 5.05
CA GLU A 46 1.98 10.51 6.35
C GLU A 46 3.35 9.86 6.33
N SER A 47 4.32 10.50 6.98
CA SER A 47 5.60 9.87 7.34
C SER A 47 5.43 8.99 8.58
N ILE A 48 5.93 7.76 8.52
CA ILE A 48 5.73 6.75 9.57
C ILE A 48 7.08 6.19 10.01
N LEU A 49 7.30 6.15 11.33
CA LEU A 49 8.29 5.29 11.95
C LEU A 49 7.60 4.01 12.41
N CYS A 50 8.02 2.86 11.89
CA CYS A 50 7.40 1.57 12.17
C CYS A 50 8.41 0.61 12.83
N CYS A 51 8.15 0.24 14.08
CA CYS A 51 8.90 -0.78 14.81
C CYS A 51 8.02 -2.03 14.95
N MET A 52 8.35 -3.08 14.21
CA MET A 52 7.66 -4.37 14.29
C MET A 52 8.66 -5.51 14.39
N LEU A 53 8.25 -6.59 15.04
CA LEU A 53 8.99 -7.84 15.12
C LEU A 53 9.40 -8.33 13.73
N THR A 54 10.54 -9.03 13.67
CA THR A 54 10.94 -9.76 12.46
C THR A 54 9.86 -10.78 12.09
N GLY A 55 9.54 -10.91 10.80
CA GLY A 55 8.42 -11.73 10.34
C GLY A 55 7.03 -11.08 10.45
N GLY A 56 6.88 -9.90 11.08
CA GLY A 56 5.61 -9.17 11.17
C GLY A 56 5.09 -8.58 9.84
N GLY A 57 5.76 -8.86 8.71
CA GLY A 57 5.39 -8.39 7.38
C GLY A 57 5.56 -6.89 7.16
N LYS A 58 6.65 -6.31 7.68
CA LYS A 58 7.00 -4.89 7.50
C LYS A 58 7.05 -4.45 6.03
N SER A 59 7.47 -5.32 5.14
CA SER A 59 7.61 -4.99 3.72
C SER A 59 6.30 -4.58 3.06
N ALA A 60 5.17 -5.14 3.51
CA ALA A 60 3.85 -4.77 3.02
C ALA A 60 3.56 -3.27 3.20
N ILE A 61 4.13 -2.64 4.24
CA ILE A 61 3.89 -1.23 4.58
C ILE A 61 4.43 -0.28 3.51
N PHE A 62 5.52 -0.65 2.81
CA PHE A 62 6.06 0.16 1.71
C PHE A 62 5.71 -0.40 0.32
N SER A 63 5.51 -1.71 0.17
CA SER A 63 5.19 -2.33 -1.13
C SER A 63 3.72 -2.15 -1.53
N ILE A 64 2.77 -2.24 -0.59
CA ILE A 64 1.35 -2.12 -0.94
C ILE A 64 0.94 -0.70 -1.35
N PRO A 65 1.43 0.38 -0.73
CA PRO A 65 1.10 1.73 -1.19
C PRO A 65 1.45 1.93 -2.66
N ILE A 66 2.63 1.50 -3.09
CA ILE A 66 3.04 1.67 -4.49
C ILE A 66 2.21 0.81 -5.44
N LEU A 67 1.94 -0.46 -5.11
CA LEU A 67 1.08 -1.33 -5.91
C LEU A 67 -0.35 -0.77 -6.02
N THR A 68 -0.88 -0.23 -4.92
CA THR A 68 -2.22 0.37 -4.88
C THR A 68 -2.29 1.60 -5.79
N LEU A 69 -1.33 2.51 -5.69
CA LEU A 69 -1.30 3.71 -6.53
C LEU A 69 -1.12 3.35 -8.02
N CYS A 70 -0.27 2.37 -8.33
CA CYS A 70 -0.09 1.88 -9.70
C CYS A 70 -1.41 1.31 -10.25
N GLU A 71 -2.09 0.45 -9.50
CA GLU A 71 -3.35 -0.16 -9.95
C GLU A 71 -4.43 0.90 -10.20
N VAL A 72 -4.58 1.87 -9.30
CA VAL A 72 -5.57 2.95 -9.49
C VAL A 72 -5.19 3.86 -10.65
N ALA A 73 -3.90 4.16 -10.84
CA ALA A 73 -3.45 4.96 -11.99
C ALA A 73 -3.70 4.27 -13.33
N HIS A 74 -3.55 2.94 -13.40
CA HIS A 74 -3.84 2.16 -14.61
C HIS A 74 -5.35 1.98 -14.85
N ASN A 75 -6.16 1.89 -13.80
CA ASN A 75 -7.60 1.59 -13.88
C ASN A 75 -8.48 2.62 -13.13
N PRO A 76 -8.40 3.93 -13.45
CA PRO A 76 -9.00 4.99 -12.62
C PRO A 76 -10.52 4.91 -12.53
N ARG A 77 -11.19 4.34 -13.54
CA ARG A 77 -12.65 4.20 -13.58
C ARG A 77 -13.20 3.09 -12.68
N LEU A 78 -12.35 2.17 -12.21
CA LEU A 78 -12.77 1.03 -11.38
C LEU A 78 -12.83 1.37 -9.89
N TYR A 79 -12.32 2.53 -9.49
CA TYR A 79 -12.11 2.88 -8.09
C TYR A 79 -12.80 4.20 -7.74
N PRO A 80 -13.20 4.40 -6.47
CA PRO A 80 -13.77 5.66 -6.02
C PRO A 80 -12.75 6.80 -6.11
N ASP A 81 -13.23 8.03 -6.01
CA ASP A 81 -12.42 9.25 -6.06
C ASP A 81 -11.50 9.39 -4.83
N LEU A 82 -10.37 8.68 -4.91
CA LEU A 82 -9.29 8.60 -3.92
C LEU A 82 -8.06 9.40 -4.37
N PRO A 83 -7.15 9.76 -3.46
CA PRO A 83 -5.91 10.44 -3.84
C PRO A 83 -5.07 9.55 -4.76
N THR A 84 -4.78 10.02 -5.98
CA THR A 84 -3.98 9.29 -6.98
C THR A 84 -2.68 10.02 -7.31
N ARG A 85 -1.76 9.32 -7.98
CA ARG A 85 -0.55 9.89 -8.58
C ARG A 85 -0.44 9.41 -10.04
N PRO A 86 -0.23 10.29 -11.03
CA PRO A 86 -0.14 9.88 -12.44
C PRO A 86 0.99 8.90 -12.74
N LEU A 87 2.15 9.08 -12.09
CA LEU A 87 3.30 8.19 -12.19
C LEU A 87 3.79 7.83 -10.78
N PRO A 88 3.16 6.85 -10.11
CA PRO A 88 3.57 6.44 -8.78
C PRO A 88 4.97 5.83 -8.82
N GLN A 89 5.86 6.29 -7.94
CA GLN A 89 7.19 5.73 -7.75
C GLN A 89 7.47 5.55 -6.26
N GLY A 90 8.17 4.46 -5.92
CA GLY A 90 8.62 4.15 -4.57
C GLY A 90 10.10 3.79 -4.60
N ILE A 91 10.88 4.33 -3.68
CA ILE A 91 12.30 4.02 -3.52
C ILE A 91 12.46 3.32 -2.18
N VAL A 92 13.01 2.10 -2.22
CA VAL A 92 13.34 1.33 -1.02
C VAL A 92 14.85 1.30 -0.88
N VAL A 93 15.35 1.85 0.22
CA VAL A 93 16.78 1.86 0.54
C VAL A 93 17.03 0.83 1.62
N THR A 94 17.94 -0.10 1.36
CA THR A 94 18.33 -1.16 2.30
C THR A 94 19.83 -1.10 2.58
N PRO A 95 20.28 -1.49 3.78
CA PRO A 95 21.70 -1.42 4.14
C PRO A 95 22.57 -2.44 3.38
N THR A 96 22.00 -3.53 2.85
CA THR A 96 22.77 -4.59 2.16
C THR A 96 22.16 -4.94 0.81
N LYS A 97 23.03 -5.31 -0.15
CA LYS A 97 22.63 -5.82 -1.47
C LYS A 97 21.82 -7.12 -1.36
N GLY A 98 22.21 -7.99 -0.42
CA GLY A 98 21.52 -9.24 -0.16
C GLY A 98 20.08 -9.01 0.26
N LEU A 99 19.82 -8.02 1.10
CA LEU A 99 18.46 -7.66 1.48
C LEU A 99 17.68 -7.04 0.32
N SER A 100 18.26 -6.11 -0.45
CA SER A 100 17.56 -5.52 -1.61
C SER A 100 17.17 -6.55 -2.66
N ALA A 101 17.99 -7.60 -2.85
CA ALA A 101 17.70 -8.65 -3.81
C ALA A 101 16.63 -9.64 -3.33
N ASN A 102 16.32 -9.65 -2.03
CA ASN A 102 15.45 -10.63 -1.38
C ASN A 102 14.39 -9.97 -0.48
N ILE A 103 13.91 -8.77 -0.85
CA ILE A 103 12.77 -8.18 -0.14
C ILE A 103 11.57 -9.10 -0.32
N VAL A 104 11.07 -9.61 0.80
CA VAL A 104 9.89 -10.48 0.91
C VAL A 104 8.63 -9.65 1.05
#